data_AF-A0A4V4HBM6-F1
#
_entry.id   AF-A0A4V4HBM6-F1
#
_cell.length_a   1.000
_cell.length_b   1.000
_cell.length_c   1.000
_cell.angle_alpha   90.00
_cell.angle_beta   90.00
_cell.angle_gamma   90.00
#
_symmetry.space_group_name_H-M   'P 1'
#
loop_
_entity.id
_entity.type
_entity.pdbx_description
1 polymer ?
#
loop_
_entity_poly.entity_id
_entity_poly.type
_entity_poly.pdbx_seq_one_letter_code
_entity_poly.pdbx_strand_id
1 'polypeptide(L)'
;MSTHEFCSFVSHSTPSTLDYGFDGPACDHNVFYNFLAGNNQKARHEICLRKYKLSGGLYSVYGFEYKPGFDNAYITWINNGKAAWTLKAEAVGANSRTEIAARPVPQEPMYIIANLGISLNFGDIDFEHLTFPTVMRIDWIRVYQPSNAVNIGCDPADFPTKAYINEYIEAYTNPNLTTWHDDFKQTVPKNKLVDQC
;
A
#
# COMPACT_ATOMS: atom_id res chain seq x y z
N MET A 1 -21.77 -4.62 -26.60
CA MET A 1 -22.19 -5.33 -25.38
C MET A 1 -21.13 -6.39 -25.11
N SER A 2 -20.16 -6.08 -24.25
CA SER A 2 -19.09 -7.01 -23.88
C SER A 2 -18.98 -6.99 -22.36
N THR A 3 -19.63 -7.97 -21.75
CA THR A 3 -19.48 -8.36 -20.35
C THR A 3 -18.14 -9.09 -20.21
N HIS A 4 -17.19 -8.52 -19.50
CA HIS A 4 -15.99 -9.25 -19.06
C HIS A 4 -16.12 -9.54 -17.56
N GLU A 5 -16.71 -10.70 -17.25
CA GLU A 5 -16.41 -11.44 -16.03
C GLU A 5 -15.02 -12.05 -16.17
N PHE A 6 -14.11 -11.73 -15.25
CA PHE A 6 -12.95 -12.57 -14.96
C PHE A 6 -12.66 -12.47 -13.46
N CYS A 7 -13.27 -13.37 -12.70
CA CYS A 7 -12.89 -13.63 -11.31
C CYS A 7 -12.68 -15.14 -11.16
N SER A 8 -11.42 -15.57 -11.24
CA SER A 8 -11.00 -16.87 -10.76
C SER A 8 -9.51 -16.81 -10.46
N PHE A 9 -9.16 -16.92 -9.19
CA PHE A 9 -7.85 -17.42 -8.79
C PHE A 9 -8.05 -18.52 -7.74
N VAL A 10 -7.44 -19.66 -8.04
CA VAL A 10 -7.44 -20.88 -7.23
C VAL A 10 -6.59 -20.65 -6.00
N SER A 11 -7.20 -20.68 -4.81
CA SER A 11 -6.47 -20.70 -3.54
C SER A 11 -5.82 -22.07 -3.36
N HIS A 12 -4.49 -22.13 -3.38
CA HIS A 12 -3.78 -23.31 -2.87
C HIS A 12 -3.69 -23.21 -1.33
N SER A 13 -3.88 -24.37 -0.71
CA SER A 13 -4.08 -24.64 0.72
C SER A 13 -3.05 -24.02 1.67
N THR A 14 -3.56 -23.59 2.82
CA THR A 14 -2.92 -23.02 4.01
C THR A 14 -1.79 -23.86 4.62
N PRO A 15 -0.69 -23.23 5.11
CA PRO A 15 0.06 -23.75 6.25
C PRO A 15 -0.59 -23.28 7.55
N SER A 16 -0.83 -24.23 8.45
CA SER A 16 -1.34 -24.01 9.80
C SER A 16 -0.23 -23.50 10.71
N THR A 17 -0.34 -22.27 11.17
CA THR A 17 0.16 -21.78 12.45
C THR A 17 -0.28 -20.31 12.58
N LEU A 18 -0.41 -19.79 13.81
CA LEU A 18 -0.59 -18.36 14.10
C LEU A 18 0.69 -17.54 13.79
N ASP A 19 1.41 -17.94 12.73
CA ASP A 19 2.86 -17.86 12.54
C ASP A 19 3.09 -17.74 11.02
N TYR A 20 2.67 -16.63 10.42
CA TYR A 20 3.00 -16.32 9.03
C TYR A 20 4.48 -15.89 8.98
N GLY A 21 5.38 -16.86 9.04
CA GLY A 21 6.79 -16.70 8.76
C GLY A 21 7.00 -15.99 7.42
N PHE A 22 8.04 -15.20 7.32
CA PHE A 22 8.50 -14.60 6.06
C PHE A 22 9.15 -15.69 5.19
N ASP A 23 8.35 -16.69 4.83
CA ASP A 23 8.77 -17.87 4.07
C ASP A 23 8.39 -17.71 2.60
N GLY A 24 8.56 -16.51 2.05
CA GLY A 24 8.72 -16.37 0.61
C GLY A 24 9.87 -17.28 0.17
N PRO A 25 9.79 -17.98 -1.00
CA PRO A 25 10.94 -18.70 -1.50
C PRO A 25 12.10 -17.71 -1.54
N ALA A 26 13.30 -18.21 -1.23
CA ALA A 26 14.51 -17.46 -1.53
C ALA A 26 14.42 -17.00 -3.00
N CYS A 27 14.99 -15.84 -3.33
CA CYS A 27 14.81 -15.17 -4.63
C CYS A 27 15.55 -15.89 -5.80
N ASP A 28 15.37 -17.21 -5.86
CA ASP A 28 15.99 -18.19 -6.75
C ASP A 28 14.98 -18.71 -7.79
N HIS A 29 13.70 -18.32 -7.71
CA HIS A 29 12.67 -18.71 -8.67
C HIS A 29 12.07 -17.52 -9.41
N ASN A 30 12.60 -17.29 -10.61
CA ASN A 30 12.01 -16.38 -11.60
C ASN A 30 10.69 -16.97 -12.12
N VAL A 31 9.55 -16.40 -11.71
CA VAL A 31 8.29 -16.57 -12.44
C VAL A 31 7.73 -15.19 -12.72
N PHE A 32 7.81 -14.78 -13.99
CA PHE A 32 7.27 -13.53 -14.50
C PHE A 32 5.74 -13.54 -14.39
N TYR A 33 5.17 -12.63 -13.59
CA TYR A 33 3.76 -12.27 -13.67
C TYR A 33 3.63 -10.78 -13.92
N ASN A 34 3.05 -10.42 -15.06
CA ASN A 34 2.62 -9.05 -15.34
C ASN A 34 1.47 -8.71 -14.38
N PHE A 35 1.70 -7.85 -13.39
CA PHE A 35 0.67 -7.37 -12.49
C PHE A 35 0.44 -5.87 -12.70
N LEU A 36 -0.71 -5.55 -13.30
CA LEU A 36 -1.27 -4.20 -13.32
C LEU A 36 -1.95 -3.96 -11.97
N ALA A 37 -1.36 -3.07 -11.16
CA ALA A 37 -1.90 -2.68 -9.86
C ALA A 37 -3.22 -1.91 -10.04
N GLY A 38 -4.35 -2.58 -9.80
CA GLY A 38 -5.69 -2.00 -9.95
C GLY A 38 -6.61 -2.15 -8.75
N ASN A 39 -6.18 -2.76 -7.65
CA ASN A 39 -7.06 -2.99 -6.51
C ASN A 39 -6.39 -2.63 -5.19
N ASN A 40 -7.04 -1.75 -4.44
CA ASN A 40 -6.60 -1.35 -3.12
C ASN A 40 -6.90 -2.46 -2.10
N GLN A 41 -5.94 -2.84 -1.25
CA GLN A 41 -6.05 -4.02 -0.38
C GLN A 41 -5.58 -3.76 1.07
N LYS A 42 -6.31 -4.34 2.04
CA LYS A 42 -5.85 -4.57 3.41
C LYS A 42 -5.00 -5.83 3.42
N ALA A 43 -3.68 -5.69 3.53
CA ALA A 43 -2.77 -6.82 3.29
C ALA A 43 -1.36 -6.65 3.88
N ARG A 44 -0.69 -7.77 4.12
CA ARG A 44 0.78 -7.82 4.18
C ARG A 44 1.30 -7.78 2.74
N HIS A 45 2.25 -6.89 2.49
CA HIS A 45 2.86 -6.72 1.18
C HIS A 45 4.33 -7.10 1.26
N GLU A 46 4.75 -7.97 0.36
CA GLU A 46 6.12 -8.45 0.28
C GLU A 46 6.62 -8.24 -1.16
N ILE A 47 7.82 -7.69 -1.27
CA ILE A 47 8.46 -7.30 -2.51
C ILE A 47 9.90 -7.84 -2.47
N CYS A 48 10.25 -8.77 -3.36
CA CYS A 48 11.66 -9.12 -3.54
C CYS A 48 12.32 -8.13 -4.52
N LEU A 49 13.19 -7.26 -3.97
CA LEU A 49 13.93 -6.26 -4.71
C LEU A 49 15.36 -6.73 -4.94
N ARG A 50 15.91 -6.50 -6.14
CA ARG A 50 17.35 -6.55 -6.34
C ARG A 50 17.95 -5.24 -5.87
N LYS A 51 18.98 -5.30 -5.03
CA LYS A 51 19.86 -4.14 -4.86
C LYS A 51 20.53 -3.83 -6.22
N TYR A 52 20.62 -2.53 -6.51
CA TYR A 52 21.09 -1.90 -7.74
C TYR A 52 22.02 -2.76 -8.60
N LYS A 53 21.76 -2.83 -9.91
CA LYS A 53 22.53 -3.65 -10.87
C LYS A 53 24.05 -3.45 -10.77
N LEU A 54 24.50 -2.26 -10.37
CA LEU A 54 25.89 -1.84 -10.30
C LEU A 54 26.60 -2.28 -9.00
N SER A 55 25.87 -2.71 -7.96
CA SER A 55 26.45 -3.13 -6.68
C SER A 55 26.78 -4.62 -6.61
N GLY A 56 26.71 -5.36 -7.74
CA GLY A 56 26.84 -6.82 -7.75
C GLY A 56 25.76 -7.57 -6.96
N GLY A 57 24.67 -6.88 -6.58
CA GLY A 57 23.77 -7.29 -5.53
C GLY A 57 22.95 -8.55 -5.80
N LEU A 58 22.80 -9.36 -4.75
CA LEU A 58 21.76 -10.37 -4.63
C LEU A 58 20.40 -9.71 -4.44
N TYR A 59 19.35 -10.47 -4.75
CA TYR A 59 17.99 -10.10 -4.39
C TYR A 59 17.82 -10.15 -2.86
N SER A 60 16.96 -9.27 -2.34
CA SER A 60 16.57 -9.27 -0.93
C SER A 60 15.08 -9.03 -0.83
N VAL A 61 14.46 -9.76 0.09
CA VAL A 61 13.04 -9.65 0.38
C VAL A 61 12.80 -8.43 1.28
N TYR A 62 12.00 -7.49 0.81
CA TYR A 62 11.48 -6.38 1.59
C TYR A 62 9.99 -6.53 1.74
N GLY A 63 9.41 -5.88 2.74
CA GLY A 63 7.96 -5.89 2.88
C GLY A 63 7.51 -5.00 4.00
N PHE A 64 6.20 -4.90 4.12
CA PHE A 64 5.57 -4.42 5.33
C PHE A 64 4.30 -5.21 5.59
N GLU A 65 4.04 -5.43 6.87
CA GLU A 65 2.77 -5.91 7.38
C GLU A 65 2.10 -4.78 8.14
N TYR A 66 0.79 -4.67 8.04
CA TYR A 66 0.07 -3.75 8.90
C TYR A 66 -1.27 -4.31 9.34
N LYS A 67 -1.69 -3.86 10.52
CA LYS A 67 -3.03 -4.05 11.06
C LYS A 67 -3.66 -2.67 11.25
N PRO A 68 -4.73 -2.33 10.50
CA PRO A 68 -5.40 -1.03 10.60
C PRO A 68 -6.04 -0.76 11.96
N GLY A 69 -6.27 0.53 12.25
CA GLY A 69 -7.08 0.99 13.37
C GLY A 69 -6.31 1.75 14.46
N PHE A 70 -6.99 2.01 15.56
CA PHE A 70 -6.45 2.73 16.72
C PHE A 70 -5.85 1.81 17.78
N ASP A 71 -6.47 0.64 18.01
CA ASP A 71 -6.14 -0.24 19.13
C ASP A 71 -5.51 -1.55 18.64
N ASN A 72 -4.41 -1.96 19.28
CA ASN A 72 -3.65 -3.16 18.89
C ASN A 72 -3.29 -3.18 17.39
N ALA A 73 -3.15 -1.99 16.80
CA ALA A 73 -2.81 -1.75 15.41
C ALA A 73 -1.30 -1.51 15.29
N TYR A 74 -0.71 -1.88 14.15
CA TYR A 74 0.73 -1.76 13.94
C TYR A 74 1.10 -1.75 12.46
N ILE A 75 2.33 -1.35 12.20
CA ILE A 75 3.04 -1.51 10.93
C ILE A 75 4.41 -2.13 11.25
N THR A 76 4.75 -3.25 10.62
CA THR A 76 6.06 -3.91 10.74
C THR A 76 6.74 -3.90 9.38
N TRP A 77 7.96 -3.39 9.31
CA TRP A 77 8.78 -3.42 8.11
C TRP A 77 9.72 -4.61 8.12
N ILE A 78 9.93 -5.19 6.94
CA ILE A 78 10.77 -6.36 6.72
C ILE A 78 11.96 -5.99 5.86
N ASN A 79 13.13 -6.45 6.28
CA ASN A 79 14.36 -6.33 5.53
C ASN A 79 15.05 -7.69 5.50
N ASN A 80 15.27 -8.20 4.29
CA ASN A 80 15.85 -9.51 4.02
C ASN A 80 15.13 -10.65 4.75
N GLY A 81 13.80 -10.67 4.66
CA GLY A 81 12.95 -11.68 5.29
C GLY A 81 12.89 -11.60 6.83
N LYS A 82 13.46 -10.58 7.45
CA LYS A 82 13.44 -10.40 8.91
C LYS A 82 12.74 -9.10 9.28
N ALA A 83 11.94 -9.15 10.35
CA ALA A 83 11.35 -7.95 10.92
C ALA A 83 12.46 -6.97 11.33
N ALA A 84 12.44 -5.78 10.76
CA ALA A 84 13.44 -4.74 10.99
C ALA A 84 12.97 -3.74 12.04
N TRP A 85 11.71 -3.31 11.95
CA TRP A 85 11.11 -2.37 12.88
C TRP A 85 9.59 -2.51 12.92
N THR A 86 9.00 -2.21 14.06
CA THR A 86 7.54 -2.18 14.24
C THR A 86 7.11 -0.88 14.88
N LEU A 87 6.23 -0.15 14.21
CA LEU A 87 5.47 0.96 14.75
C LEU A 87 4.16 0.42 15.29
N LYS A 88 3.88 0.59 16.57
CA LYS A 88 2.56 0.30 17.15
C LYS A 88 1.74 1.58 17.23
N ALA A 89 0.42 1.49 17.13
CA ALA A 89 -0.47 2.66 17.12
C ALA A 89 -0.35 3.53 18.38
N GLU A 90 0.05 2.96 19.52
CA GLU A 90 0.26 3.69 20.76
C GLU A 90 1.42 4.71 20.65
N ALA A 91 2.35 4.52 19.71
CA ALA A 91 3.44 5.46 19.46
C ALA A 91 2.97 6.77 18.81
N VAL A 92 1.77 6.77 18.20
CA VAL A 92 1.12 7.95 17.58
C VAL A 92 -0.20 8.30 18.27
N GLY A 93 -0.22 8.11 19.60
CA GLY A 93 -1.35 8.47 20.46
C GLY A 93 -1.63 9.97 20.52
N ALA A 94 -2.73 10.33 21.17
CA ALA A 94 -3.13 11.73 21.33
C ALA A 94 -2.12 12.51 22.19
N ASN A 95 -1.87 13.76 21.82
CA ASN A 95 -1.05 14.70 22.56
C ASN A 95 -1.86 15.96 22.86
N SER A 96 -2.31 16.10 24.11
CA SER A 96 -3.13 17.22 24.56
C SER A 96 -2.37 18.55 24.62
N ARG A 97 -1.04 18.52 24.79
CA ARG A 97 -0.22 19.75 24.81
C ARG A 97 -0.19 20.43 23.44
N THR A 98 -0.22 19.64 22.38
CA THR A 98 -0.20 20.13 20.99
C THR A 98 -1.57 20.00 20.32
N GLU A 99 -2.62 19.65 21.07
CA GLU A 99 -3.99 19.47 20.56
C GLU A 99 -4.08 18.48 19.38
N ILE A 100 -3.20 17.47 19.35
CA ILE A 100 -3.19 16.44 18.31
C ILE A 100 -3.97 15.22 18.81
N ALA A 101 -5.06 14.86 18.12
CA ALA A 101 -5.76 13.61 18.36
C ALA A 101 -4.93 12.39 17.91
N ALA A 102 -5.24 11.22 18.47
CA ALA A 102 -4.58 9.97 18.08
C ALA A 102 -4.71 9.72 16.57
N ARG A 103 -3.66 9.18 15.96
CA ARG A 103 -3.65 8.84 14.53
C ARG A 103 -3.75 7.32 14.37
N PRO A 104 -4.75 6.81 13.64
CA PRO A 104 -4.87 5.38 13.42
C PRO A 104 -3.80 4.92 12.42
N VAL A 105 -3.45 3.63 12.47
CA VAL A 105 -2.84 2.97 11.32
C VAL A 105 -3.88 2.98 10.18
N PRO A 106 -3.53 3.37 8.94
CA PRO A 106 -4.48 3.61 7.86
C PRO A 106 -5.52 2.50 7.70
N GLN A 107 -6.79 2.88 7.72
CA GLN A 107 -7.94 1.98 7.53
C GLN A 107 -8.45 2.00 6.09
N GLU A 108 -8.06 3.01 5.34
CA GLU A 108 -8.41 3.19 3.95
C GLU A 108 -7.67 2.19 3.05
N PRO A 109 -8.25 1.85 1.90
CA PRO A 109 -7.60 0.99 0.94
C PRO A 109 -6.29 1.61 0.41
N MET A 110 -5.19 0.85 0.40
CA MET A 110 -3.87 1.28 -0.09
C MET A 110 -3.46 0.55 -1.36
N TYR A 111 -2.56 1.16 -2.14
CA TYR A 111 -1.89 0.55 -3.30
C TYR A 111 -0.38 0.55 -3.13
N ILE A 112 0.31 -0.32 -3.88
CA ILE A 112 1.77 -0.43 -3.86
C ILE A 112 2.37 0.47 -4.94
N ILE A 113 3.35 1.28 -4.56
CA ILE A 113 4.21 2.02 -5.49
C ILE A 113 5.63 1.49 -5.35
N ALA A 114 6.24 1.11 -6.46
CA ALA A 114 7.66 0.83 -6.54
C ALA A 114 8.28 1.72 -7.62
N ASN A 115 9.14 2.65 -7.20
CA ASN A 115 9.79 3.60 -8.09
C ASN A 115 11.31 3.62 -7.88
N LEU A 116 12.03 4.06 -8.90
CA LEU A 116 13.44 4.41 -8.83
C LEU A 116 13.54 5.90 -9.15
N GLY A 117 13.84 6.72 -8.14
CA GLY A 117 13.89 8.17 -8.26
C GLY A 117 15.19 8.76 -7.72
N ILE A 118 15.47 9.99 -8.14
CA ILE A 118 16.59 10.80 -7.68
C ILE A 118 16.05 12.19 -7.36
N SER A 119 16.46 12.80 -6.24
CA SER A 119 15.96 14.09 -5.79
C SER A 119 17.01 14.82 -4.97
N LEU A 120 17.27 16.08 -5.32
CA LEU A 120 18.22 16.97 -4.64
C LEU A 120 17.70 17.43 -3.26
N ASN A 121 16.43 17.17 -2.92
CA ASN A 121 15.82 17.67 -1.68
C ASN A 121 16.02 16.74 -0.47
N PHE A 122 16.53 15.53 -0.66
CA PHE A 122 16.71 14.55 0.43
C PHE A 122 18.18 14.39 0.87
N GLY A 123 19.12 15.08 0.21
CA GLY A 123 20.55 15.04 0.47
C GLY A 123 21.35 15.41 -0.78
N ASP A 124 22.65 15.66 -0.59
CA ASP A 124 23.55 15.96 -1.71
C ASP A 124 23.74 14.73 -2.62
N ILE A 125 23.80 14.99 -3.92
CA ILE A 125 23.96 13.95 -4.94
C ILE A 125 25.36 14.04 -5.54
N ASP A 126 26.09 12.94 -5.43
CA ASP A 126 27.38 12.75 -6.10
C ASP A 126 27.16 12.26 -7.54
N PHE A 127 26.96 13.21 -8.46
CA PHE A 127 26.77 12.88 -9.87
C PHE A 127 28.01 12.33 -10.56
N GLU A 128 29.21 12.60 -10.03
CA GLU A 128 30.47 12.17 -10.65
C GLU A 128 30.65 10.65 -10.54
N HIS A 129 30.18 10.06 -9.44
CA HIS A 129 30.29 8.61 -9.20
C HIS A 129 29.01 7.83 -9.52
N LEU A 130 27.94 8.49 -9.99
CA LEU A 130 26.73 7.81 -10.43
C LEU A 130 26.85 7.29 -11.85
N THR A 131 26.56 5.99 -12.04
CA THR A 131 26.54 5.38 -13.37
C THR A 131 25.11 5.33 -13.92
N PHE A 132 24.91 5.93 -15.08
CA PHE A 132 23.62 5.91 -15.79
C PHE A 132 23.71 5.07 -17.08
N PRO A 133 22.64 4.35 -17.48
CA PRO A 133 21.37 4.22 -16.77
C PRO A 133 21.46 3.31 -15.54
N THR A 134 20.87 3.75 -14.42
CA THR A 134 20.67 2.90 -13.23
C THR A 134 19.36 2.13 -13.37
N VAL A 135 19.35 0.86 -12.96
CA VAL A 135 18.19 -0.03 -13.07
C VAL A 135 17.86 -0.65 -11.72
N MET A 136 16.61 -0.49 -11.29
CA MET A 136 15.99 -1.26 -10.20
C MET A 136 15.32 -2.50 -10.80
N ARG A 137 15.54 -3.68 -10.20
CA ARG A 137 14.90 -4.92 -10.63
C ARG A 137 14.02 -5.46 -9.51
N ILE A 138 12.82 -5.87 -9.88
CA ILE A 138 11.86 -6.53 -8.99
C ILE A 138 11.66 -7.92 -9.57
N ASP A 139 11.87 -8.95 -8.76
CA ASP A 139 11.64 -10.34 -9.19
C ASP A 139 10.16 -10.68 -9.06
N TRP A 140 9.60 -10.40 -7.88
CA TRP A 140 8.19 -10.62 -7.60
C TRP A 140 7.63 -9.64 -6.58
N ILE A 141 6.31 -9.48 -6.63
CA ILE A 141 5.49 -8.81 -5.62
C ILE A 141 4.42 -9.80 -5.17
N ARG A 142 4.20 -9.88 -3.86
CA ARG A 142 3.17 -10.71 -3.25
C ARG A 142 2.35 -9.89 -2.27
N VAL A 143 1.06 -10.20 -2.26
CA VAL A 143 0.08 -9.56 -1.39
C VAL A 143 -0.70 -10.65 -0.67
N TYR A 144 -0.71 -10.56 0.66
CA TYR A 144 -1.32 -11.56 1.53
C TYR A 144 -2.45 -10.92 2.33
N GLN A 145 -3.62 -11.53 2.27
CA GLN A 145 -4.75 -11.18 3.14
C GLN A 145 -5.01 -12.36 4.09
N PRO A 146 -5.38 -12.10 5.36
CA PRO A 146 -5.82 -13.17 6.25
C PRO A 146 -7.01 -13.92 5.63
N SER A 147 -7.01 -15.25 5.71
CA SER A 147 -8.03 -16.09 5.06
C SER A 147 -9.46 -15.81 5.55
N ASN A 148 -9.60 -15.30 6.78
CA ASN A 148 -10.86 -14.91 7.39
C ASN A 148 -11.20 -13.42 7.24
N ALA A 149 -10.37 -12.64 6.55
CA ALA A 149 -10.52 -11.19 6.43
C ALA A 149 -10.13 -10.69 5.02
N VAL A 150 -10.53 -11.45 3.99
CA VAL A 150 -10.34 -11.06 2.59
C VAL A 150 -11.28 -9.91 2.27
N ASN A 151 -10.71 -8.80 1.84
CA ASN A 151 -11.45 -7.61 1.46
C ASN A 151 -10.80 -6.98 0.23
N ILE A 152 -11.50 -7.06 -0.90
CA ILE A 152 -11.03 -6.62 -2.22
C ILE A 152 -12.11 -5.74 -2.85
N GLY A 153 -11.70 -4.60 -3.39
CA GLY A 153 -12.56 -3.70 -4.16
C GLY A 153 -12.79 -2.35 -3.49
N CYS A 154 -13.53 -1.48 -4.17
CA CYS A 154 -13.80 -0.10 -3.76
C CYS A 154 -15.14 0.06 -3.01
N ASP A 155 -15.74 -1.03 -2.54
CA ASP A 155 -17.04 -1.01 -1.84
C ASP A 155 -17.14 -2.01 -0.68
N PRO A 156 -16.17 -2.02 0.25
CA PRO A 156 -16.27 -2.87 1.43
C PRO A 156 -17.46 -2.48 2.31
N ALA A 157 -18.05 -3.45 3.02
CA ALA A 157 -19.20 -3.21 3.90
C ALA A 157 -18.94 -2.12 4.97
N ASP A 158 -17.71 -2.06 5.50
CA ASP A 158 -17.32 -1.06 6.50
C ASP A 158 -17.01 0.33 5.91
N PHE A 159 -16.76 0.41 4.59
CA PHE A 159 -16.49 1.67 3.88
C PHE A 159 -17.19 1.65 2.51
N PRO A 160 -18.53 1.79 2.48
CA PRO A 160 -19.31 1.71 1.24
C PRO A 160 -19.11 2.99 0.40
N THR A 161 -18.03 3.04 -0.37
CA THR A 161 -17.63 4.23 -1.11
C THR A 161 -18.11 4.24 -2.56
N LYS A 162 -18.64 3.14 -3.08
CA LYS A 162 -19.00 3.03 -4.49
C LYS A 162 -20.11 4.00 -4.91
N ALA A 163 -21.13 4.15 -4.08
CA ALA A 163 -22.23 5.08 -4.38
C ALA A 163 -21.71 6.51 -4.54
N TYR A 164 -20.88 6.95 -3.59
CA TYR A 164 -20.25 8.27 -3.61
C TYR A 164 -19.33 8.46 -4.83
N ILE A 165 -18.44 7.50 -5.10
CA ILE A 165 -17.53 7.56 -6.25
C ILE A 165 -18.32 7.62 -7.55
N ASN A 166 -19.40 6.84 -7.69
CA ASN A 166 -20.23 6.86 -8.88
C ASN A 166 -20.99 8.18 -9.05
N GLU A 167 -21.49 8.76 -7.97
CA GLU A 167 -22.16 10.07 -7.98
C GLU A 167 -21.21 11.17 -8.46
N TYR A 168 -19.94 11.11 -8.06
CA TYR A 168 -18.92 12.11 -8.38
C TYR A 168 -17.84 11.60 -9.35
N ILE A 169 -18.19 10.69 -10.27
CA ILE A 169 -17.22 9.94 -11.08
C ILE A 169 -16.26 10.83 -11.89
N GLU A 170 -16.71 12.02 -12.28
CA GLU A 170 -15.90 12.97 -13.02
C GLU A 170 -14.67 13.43 -12.21
N ALA A 171 -14.82 13.68 -10.90
CA ALA A 171 -13.69 14.04 -10.04
C ALA A 171 -12.63 12.92 -9.93
N TYR A 172 -13.04 11.66 -10.12
CA TYR A 172 -12.14 10.51 -10.04
C TYR A 172 -11.57 10.08 -11.40
N THR A 173 -12.05 10.67 -12.49
CA THR A 173 -11.66 10.29 -13.86
C THR A 173 -11.08 11.44 -14.67
N ASN A 174 -11.26 12.69 -14.24
CA ASN A 174 -10.75 13.88 -14.91
C ASN A 174 -9.54 14.47 -14.17
N PRO A 175 -8.31 14.32 -14.69
CA PRO A 175 -7.09 14.80 -14.02
C PRO A 175 -6.97 16.33 -13.97
N ASN A 176 -7.81 17.08 -14.70
CA ASN A 176 -7.82 18.54 -14.66
C ASN A 176 -8.60 19.10 -13.46
N LEU A 177 -9.36 18.26 -12.76
CA LEU A 177 -10.12 18.66 -11.57
C LEU A 177 -9.27 18.43 -10.32
N THR A 178 -8.50 19.44 -9.93
CA THR A 178 -7.56 19.33 -8.79
C THR A 178 -8.14 19.83 -7.47
N THR A 179 -9.25 20.57 -7.53
CA THR A 179 -9.92 21.16 -6.37
C THR A 179 -11.42 20.88 -6.39
N TRP A 180 -11.98 20.55 -5.22
CA TRP A 180 -13.39 20.16 -5.09
C TRP A 180 -14.35 21.33 -5.34
N HIS A 181 -14.02 22.52 -4.82
CA HIS A 181 -14.84 23.70 -4.92
C HIS A 181 -14.55 24.51 -6.20
N ASP A 182 -13.28 24.74 -6.52
CA ASP A 182 -12.90 25.68 -7.58
C ASP A 182 -12.90 25.05 -8.96
N ASP A 183 -12.40 23.83 -9.12
CA ASP A 183 -12.42 23.13 -10.42
C ASP A 183 -13.71 22.34 -10.57
N PHE A 184 -14.05 21.49 -9.60
CA PHE A 184 -15.18 20.55 -9.70
C PHE A 184 -16.54 21.15 -9.32
N LYS A 185 -16.57 22.37 -8.76
CA LYS A 185 -17.78 23.14 -8.44
C LYS A 185 -18.77 22.42 -7.51
N GLN A 186 -18.28 21.59 -6.60
CA GLN A 186 -19.09 20.89 -5.61
C GLN A 186 -19.00 21.53 -4.22
N THR A 187 -20.08 21.38 -3.45
CA THR A 187 -20.09 21.74 -2.02
C THR A 187 -19.35 20.68 -1.19
N VAL A 188 -18.61 21.10 -0.17
CA VAL A 188 -17.93 20.16 0.74
C VAL A 188 -18.98 19.38 1.53
N PRO A 189 -18.91 18.03 1.57
CA PRO A 189 -19.83 17.22 2.36
C PRO A 189 -19.79 17.65 3.83
N LYS A 190 -20.97 17.82 4.43
CA LYS A 190 -21.09 18.22 5.84
C LYS A 190 -20.70 17.09 6.78
N ASN A 191 -20.02 17.41 7.86
CA ASN A 191 -19.65 16.48 8.93
C ASN A 191 -20.55 16.69 10.15
N LYS A 192 -21.24 15.63 10.58
CA LYS A 192 -22.11 15.61 11.77
C LYS A 192 -21.44 16.12 13.06
N LEU A 193 -20.14 15.93 13.22
CA LEU A 193 -19.37 16.36 14.39
C LEU A 193 -19.18 17.89 14.47
N VAL A 194 -19.31 18.61 13.34
CA VAL A 194 -19.07 20.06 13.25
C VAL A 194 -20.32 20.81 12.80
N ASP A 195 -21.04 20.27 11.83
CA ASP A 195 -22.11 20.95 11.10
C ASP A 195 -23.51 20.68 11.68
N GLN A 196 -23.60 20.05 12.86
CA GLN A 196 -24.84 19.75 13.59
C GLN A 196 -25.96 19.10 12.75
N CYS A 197 -25.60 18.17 11.87
CA CYS A 197 -26.52 17.42 11.01
C CYS A 197 -26.87 16.05 11.57
#